data_AF-A0A5J5ICV7-F1
#
_entry.id   AF-A0A5J5ICV7-F1
#
_cell.length_a   1.000
_cell.length_b   1.000
_cell.length_c   1.000
_cell.angle_alpha   90.00
_cell.angle_beta   90.00
_cell.angle_gamma   90.00
#
_symmetry.space_group_name_H-M   'P 1'
#
loop_
_entity.id
_entity.type
_entity.pdbx_description
1 polymer ?
#
loop_
_entity_poly.entity_id
_entity_poly.type
_entity_poly.pdbx_seq_one_letter_code
_entity_poly.pdbx_strand_id
1 'polypeptide(L)'
;MKIILLSIALTFVSLFTFACPACEKQQPKLLQGITHGGGPGSNWDYVIISIAVIIVLFTLFFSVKWLVRPGEQSQSHIKRLILNNE
;
A
#
# COMPACT_ATOMS: atom_id res chain seq x y z
N MET A 1 13.24 8.52 -24.71
CA MET A 1 13.78 8.93 -23.39
C MET A 1 13.18 10.24 -22.88
N LYS A 2 13.14 11.34 -23.67
CA LYS A 2 12.59 12.64 -23.21
C LYS A 2 11.15 12.56 -22.65
N ILE A 3 10.26 11.80 -23.28
CA ILE A 3 8.88 11.60 -22.81
C ILE A 3 8.85 10.88 -21.46
N ILE A 4 9.63 9.80 -21.30
CA ILE A 4 9.74 9.05 -20.03
C ILE A 4 10.25 9.97 -18.92
N LEU A 5 11.25 10.80 -19.22
CA LEU A 5 11.83 11.74 -18.26
C LEU A 5 10.82 12.84 -17.85
N LEU A 6 9.99 13.30 -18.81
CA LEU A 6 8.90 14.24 -18.58
C LEU A 6 7.78 13.63 -17.74
N SER A 7 7.41 12.38 -18.01
CA SER A 7 6.43 11.63 -17.22
C SER A 7 6.90 11.42 -15.78
N ILE A 8 8.18 11.04 -15.59
CA ILE A 8 8.78 10.91 -14.27
C ILE A 8 8.75 12.26 -13.55
N ALA A 9 9.19 13.34 -14.20
CA ALA A 9 9.16 14.68 -13.60
C ALA A 9 7.74 15.11 -13.17
N LEU A 10 6.72 14.83 -14.00
CA LEU A 10 5.32 15.14 -13.68
C LEU A 10 4.82 14.35 -12.46
N THR A 11 5.19 13.08 -12.33
CA THR A 11 4.81 12.26 -11.16
C THR A 11 5.46 12.76 -9.86
N PHE A 12 6.70 13.25 -9.91
CA PHE A 12 7.38 13.81 -8.75
C PHE A 12 6.74 15.11 -8.26
N VAL A 13 6.22 15.96 -9.15
CA VAL A 13 5.53 17.20 -8.76
C VAL A 13 4.24 16.91 -7.98
N SER A 14 3.55 15.81 -8.29
CA SER A 14 2.33 15.42 -7.58
C SER A 14 2.54 15.02 -6.11
N LEU A 15 3.78 14.73 -5.71
CA LEU A 15 4.10 14.34 -4.32
C LEU A 15 4.13 15.53 -3.34
N PHE A 16 4.15 16.77 -3.83
CA PHE A 16 4.31 17.97 -3.00
C PHE A 16 3.02 18.75 -2.76
N THR A 17 1.86 18.16 -3.01
CA THR A 17 0.58 18.83 -2.77
C THR A 17 0.21 18.76 -1.29
N PHE A 18 0.57 19.79 -0.52
CA PHE A 18 0.11 19.95 0.86
C PHE A 18 -1.38 20.35 0.90
N ALA A 19 -2.11 19.84 1.89
CA ALA A 19 -3.49 20.27 2.12
C ALA A 19 -3.50 21.73 2.58
N CYS A 20 -4.46 22.53 2.09
CA CYS A 20 -4.69 23.84 2.67
C CYS A 20 -5.31 23.71 4.07
N PRO A 21 -5.25 24.74 4.94
CA PRO A 21 -5.76 24.66 6.32
C PRO A 21 -7.25 24.29 6.42
N ALA A 22 -8.05 24.60 5.39
CA ALA A 22 -9.44 24.19 5.33
C ALA A 22 -9.60 22.68 5.07
N CYS A 23 -8.82 22.13 4.13
CA CYS A 23 -8.82 20.70 3.83
C CYS A 23 -8.26 19.86 4.99
N GLU A 24 -7.24 20.36 5.69
CA GLU A 24 -6.65 19.67 6.84
C GLU A 24 -7.64 19.48 7.99
N LYS A 25 -8.51 20.47 8.24
CA LYS A 25 -9.58 20.36 9.24
C LYS A 25 -10.66 19.33 8.91
N GLN A 26 -10.83 19.00 7.63
CA GLN A 26 -11.80 18.00 7.17
C GLN A 26 -11.23 16.56 7.21
N GLN A 27 -9.91 16.42 7.33
CA GLN A 27 -9.27 15.12 7.51
C GLN A 27 -9.67 14.50 8.86
N PRO A 28 -9.70 13.17 8.96
CA PRO A 28 -9.99 12.48 10.21
C PRO A 28 -8.94 12.85 11.25
N LYS A 29 -9.37 13.13 12.49
CA LYS A 29 -8.54 13.70 13.57
C LYS A 29 -7.20 12.97 13.77
N LEU A 30 -7.18 11.65 13.59
CA LEU A 30 -5.98 10.83 13.79
C LEU A 30 -4.96 10.95 12.64
N LEU A 31 -5.38 11.31 11.43
CA LEU A 31 -4.55 11.33 10.22
C LEU A 31 -4.46 12.72 9.59
N GLN A 32 -4.74 13.78 10.36
CA GLN A 32 -4.58 15.16 9.90
C GLN A 32 -3.11 15.41 9.51
N GLY A 33 -2.90 16.06 8.38
CA GLY A 33 -1.59 16.29 7.77
C GLY A 33 -1.00 15.09 7.02
N ILE A 34 -1.59 13.89 7.13
CA ILE A 34 -1.08 12.66 6.49
C ILE A 34 -1.98 12.21 5.33
N THR A 35 -3.30 12.14 5.56
CA THR A 35 -4.24 11.67 4.54
C THR A 35 -4.76 12.82 3.69
N HIS A 36 -4.98 12.62 2.41
CA HIS A 36 -5.72 13.59 1.60
C HIS A 36 -7.22 13.32 1.67
N GLY A 37 -8.03 14.39 1.63
CA GLY A 37 -9.48 14.28 1.62
C GLY A 37 -10.14 14.14 3.00
N GLY A 38 -11.47 14.14 3.00
CA GLY A 38 -12.27 14.01 4.21
C GLY A 38 -12.19 12.62 4.82
N GLY A 39 -12.38 12.55 6.13
CA GLY A 39 -12.50 11.27 6.84
C GLY A 39 -13.82 10.54 6.57
N PRO A 40 -13.97 9.31 7.09
CA PRO A 40 -15.22 8.56 7.01
C PRO A 40 -16.39 9.35 7.60
N GLY A 41 -17.55 9.30 6.93
CA GLY A 41 -18.71 10.14 7.24
C GLY A 41 -19.55 9.61 8.40
N SER A 42 -19.47 8.30 8.69
CA SER A 42 -20.19 7.65 9.78
C SER A 42 -19.27 6.76 10.63
N ASN A 43 -19.69 6.45 11.86
CA ASN A 43 -18.97 5.50 12.72
C ASN A 43 -18.91 4.08 12.11
N TRP A 44 -19.90 3.70 11.30
CA TRP A 44 -19.91 2.42 10.60
C TRP A 44 -18.82 2.33 9.53
N ASP A 45 -18.51 3.44 8.88
CA ASP A 45 -17.46 3.50 7.88
C ASP A 45 -16.09 3.17 8.52
N TYR A 46 -15.86 3.64 9.76
CA TYR A 46 -14.65 3.29 10.51
C TYR A 46 -14.56 1.80 10.83
N VAL A 47 -15.68 1.14 11.11
CA VAL A 47 -15.71 -0.32 11.34
C VAL A 47 -15.34 -1.07 10.07
N ILE A 48 -15.94 -0.69 8.94
CA ILE A 48 -15.69 -1.31 7.62
C ILE A 48 -14.21 -1.14 7.24
N ILE A 49 -13.67 0.08 7.35
CA ILE A 49 -12.27 0.38 7.04
C ILE A 49 -11.33 -0.41 7.96
N SER A 50 -11.64 -0.49 9.25
CA SER A 50 -10.82 -1.26 10.20
C SER A 50 -10.75 -2.74 9.85
N ILE A 51 -11.88 -3.35 9.48
CA ILE A 51 -11.93 -4.74 9.03
C ILE A 51 -11.13 -4.92 7.73
N ALA A 52 -11.29 -4.01 6.77
CA ALA A 52 -10.54 -4.04 5.53
C ALA A 52 -9.02 -3.97 5.75
N VAL A 53 -8.56 -3.09 6.65
CA VAL A 53 -7.14 -2.99 7.04
C VAL A 53 -6.63 -4.30 7.62
N ILE A 54 -7.40 -4.95 8.51
CA ILE A 54 -7.01 -6.25 9.09
C ILE A 54 -6.85 -7.30 8.00
N ILE A 55 -7.79 -7.39 7.06
CA ILE A 55 -7.74 -8.34 5.94
C ILE A 55 -6.52 -8.07 5.05
N VAL A 56 -6.25 -6.80 4.72
CA VAL A 56 -5.08 -6.41 3.91
C VAL A 56 -3.77 -6.76 4.62
N LEU A 57 -3.64 -6.47 5.92
CA LEU A 57 -2.44 -6.83 6.67
C LEU A 57 -2.24 -8.34 6.75
N PHE A 58 -3.32 -9.09 6.94
CA PHE A 58 -3.28 -10.56 6.95
C PHE A 58 -2.84 -11.11 5.59
N THR A 59 -3.47 -10.67 4.51
CA THR A 59 -3.12 -11.10 3.14
C THR A 59 -1.70 -10.69 2.76
N LEU A 60 -1.26 -9.48 3.11
CA LEU A 60 0.12 -9.03 2.90
C LEU A 60 1.10 -9.91 3.68
N PHE A 61 0.83 -10.20 4.94
CA PHE A 61 1.66 -11.08 5.75
C PHE A 61 1.83 -12.45 5.10
N PHE A 62 0.76 -13.10 4.67
CA PHE A 62 0.84 -14.41 4.01
C PHE A 62 1.50 -14.35 2.64
N SER A 63 1.26 -13.29 1.88
CA SER A 63 1.92 -13.04 0.60
C SER A 63 3.44 -12.96 0.78
N VAL A 64 3.92 -12.13 1.72
CA VAL A 64 5.35 -12.03 2.05
C VAL A 64 5.88 -13.34 2.60
N LYS A 65 5.17 -13.99 3.54
CA LYS A 65 5.58 -15.26 4.16
C LYS A 65 5.86 -16.32 3.09
N TRP A 66 4.94 -16.54 2.16
CA TRP A 66 5.10 -17.56 1.12
C TRP A 66 6.03 -17.13 -0.02
N LEU A 67 6.19 -15.82 -0.23
CA LEU A 67 7.22 -15.31 -1.13
C LEU A 67 8.63 -15.51 -0.55
N VAL A 68 8.84 -15.34 0.75
CA VAL A 68 10.16 -15.53 1.37
C VAL A 68 10.44 -17.02 1.60
N ARG A 69 9.47 -17.74 2.17
CA ARG A 69 9.64 -19.14 2.57
C ARG A 69 8.42 -19.95 2.11
N PRO A 70 8.38 -20.39 0.84
CA PRO A 70 7.32 -21.26 0.37
C PRO A 70 7.37 -22.55 1.19
N GLY A 71 6.26 -22.93 1.81
CA GLY A 71 6.15 -24.19 2.57
C GLY A 71 6.16 -25.45 1.69
N GLU A 72 6.39 -25.27 0.38
CA GLU A 72 6.41 -26.33 -0.63
C GLU A 72 7.66 -27.20 -0.50
N GLN A 73 7.44 -28.51 -0.34
CA GLN A 73 8.48 -29.52 -0.19
C GLN A 73 8.78 -30.24 -1.50
N SER A 74 7.95 -30.04 -2.53
CA SER A 74 8.19 -30.62 -3.86
C SER A 74 9.50 -30.12 -4.46
N GLN A 75 10.32 -31.08 -4.91
CA GLN A 75 11.59 -30.82 -5.58
C GLN A 75 11.41 -30.14 -6.95
N SER A 76 10.23 -30.26 -7.57
CA SER A 76 9.93 -29.64 -8.88
C SER A 76 9.42 -28.20 -8.78
N HIS A 77 9.42 -27.60 -7.59
CA HIS A 77 8.92 -26.25 -7.42
C HIS A 77 9.88 -25.19 -8.01
N ILE A 78 9.34 -24.27 -8.82
CA ILE A 78 10.11 -23.26 -9.56
C ILE A 78 11.09 -22.45 -8.70
N LYS A 79 10.73 -22.20 -7.43
CA LYS A 79 11.59 -21.46 -6.51
C LYS A 79 12.81 -22.27 -6.02
N ARG A 80 12.71 -23.59 -5.93
CA ARG A 80 13.85 -24.48 -5.59
C ARG A 80 14.77 -24.68 -6.77
N LEU A 81 14.22 -24.70 -7.99
CA LEU A 81 15.03 -24.67 -9.22
C LEU A 81 15.93 -23.43 -9.21
N ILE A 82 15.38 -22.22 -9.01
CA ILE A 82 16.18 -20.99 -9.05
C ILE A 82 17.20 -20.90 -7.89
N LEU A 83 16.84 -21.36 -6.68
CA LEU A 83 17.68 -21.21 -5.47
C LEU A 83 18.75 -22.29 -5.31
N ASN A 84 18.53 -23.50 -5.83
CA ASN A 84 19.47 -24.63 -5.76
C ASN A 84 20.04 -25.00 -7.14
N ASN A 85 20.03 -24.07 -8.10
CA ASN A 85 20.76 -24.27 -9.35
C ASN A 85 22.25 -24.44 -9.02
N GLU A 86 22.78 -25.64 -9.26
CA GLU A 86 24.14 -25.78 -9.77
C GLU A 86 24.23 -25.18 -11.18
#